data_AF-A0A1Q5DV32-F1
#
_entry.id   AF-A0A1Q5DV32-F1
#
_cell.length_a   1.000
_cell.length_b   1.000
_cell.length_c   1.000
_cell.angle_alpha   90.00
_cell.angle_beta   90.00
_cell.angle_gamma   90.00
#
_symmetry.space_group_name_H-M   'P 1'
#
loop_
_entity.id
_entity.type
_entity.pdbx_description
1 polymer ?
#
loop_
_entity_poly.entity_id
_entity_poly.type
_entity_poly.pdbx_seq_one_letter_code
_entity_poly.pdbx_strand_id
1 'polypeptide(L)'
;MALRKRDSEFRHLGVSYLDFKRIEMDRVLTGFLMRVNHNGQTSKLARGRALADEFVEEFLAEEHSGKFQGFRDSPDIAQRWIETQLLDMVNRGKPNQAVAGLRPLHGLTYKFRNYNHSRAYGADAQLYEMLRHARGGRGALALDRIRAFFFTGLDPALGTQLPGTSVDIETQAVLHLNSQVKQDSPTSVKGWYSAPPLCVGQSDLLADDVLRLLSLQDLLPRIVMVEHLKILFAFHLALGQLKAMKLLPAIVARLAAEPTCGPENCPSGDGGSGKVLGNCPFEVGLLVDAAGVPGTPVAALAEHSADVWLRRIPGFVRAGYMVRKLGEFADHLADSKEITKPSRSFFTVAELLRYAGEGYRERRERFFAARMDTLLDETPIDEQPEGVRPLLGAGMGLGAFEQYIELIMAYRGKYHYDYIVDAIDSLLLKNRPGAVITQPHRGRRRFVMDSALLEVLVQIALLRPNPRGTKSRFPYHTEQLRLDEFMDTLRTRYGLHVDRLPTDDGFPTAGFEEQAVLRANAEAFTTRMREIGFYSDLSDAYLTQVITPRFAIAMDGTVTTDGR
;
A
#
# COMPACT_ATOMS: atom_id res chain seq x y z
N MET A 1 -1.07 -17.82 28.89
CA MET A 1 -0.05 -16.77 28.67
C MET A 1 -0.54 -15.56 27.85
N ALA A 2 -0.42 -14.34 28.39
CA ALA A 2 -0.54 -13.11 27.61
C ALA A 2 0.62 -12.19 27.97
N LEU A 3 1.68 -12.15 27.14
CA LEU A 3 2.62 -11.02 27.15
C LEU A 3 1.84 -9.73 27.35
N ARG A 4 2.28 -8.88 28.28
CA ARG A 4 1.63 -7.58 28.47
C ARG A 4 1.71 -6.80 27.16
N LYS A 5 0.80 -5.83 26.99
CA LYS A 5 0.77 -4.99 25.79
C LYS A 5 2.13 -4.34 25.50
N ARG A 6 2.84 -3.89 26.55
CA ARG A 6 4.16 -3.26 26.43
C ARG A 6 5.22 -4.20 25.84
N ASP A 7 5.16 -5.49 26.15
CA ASP A 7 6.18 -6.46 25.70
C ASP A 7 5.86 -6.92 24.27
N SER A 8 4.58 -7.18 23.98
CA SER A 8 4.10 -7.62 22.66
C SER A 8 4.01 -6.52 21.59
N GLU A 9 4.10 -5.24 21.96
CA GLU A 9 4.03 -4.15 20.99
C GLU A 9 5.22 -4.19 20.03
N PHE A 10 4.90 -4.38 18.74
CA PHE A 10 5.84 -4.49 17.62
C PHE A 10 5.91 -3.20 16.80
N ARG A 11 4.80 -2.46 16.69
CA ARG A 11 4.68 -1.34 15.75
C ARG A 11 5.46 -0.11 16.22
N HIS A 12 6.18 0.50 15.28
CA HIS A 12 6.78 1.82 15.42
C HIS A 12 6.45 2.66 14.18
N LEU A 13 5.90 3.88 14.35
CA LEU A 13 5.40 4.67 13.21
C LEU A 13 6.52 5.09 12.23
N GLY A 14 7.75 5.26 12.72
CA GLY A 14 8.92 5.47 11.85
C GLY A 14 9.35 4.24 11.03
N VAL A 15 8.77 3.07 11.28
CA VAL A 15 8.98 1.85 10.48
C VAL A 15 7.80 1.64 9.52
N SER A 16 6.59 1.59 10.06
CA SER A 16 5.36 1.39 9.30
C SER A 16 4.14 1.80 10.13
N TYR A 17 3.14 2.36 9.47
CA TYR A 17 1.84 2.65 10.07
C TYR A 17 0.91 1.44 10.10
N LEU A 18 1.24 0.38 9.36
CA LEU A 18 0.41 -0.82 9.23
C LEU A 18 0.25 -1.56 10.56
N ASP A 19 -0.97 -2.03 10.82
CA ASP A 19 -1.25 -2.98 11.92
C ASP A 19 -1.04 -4.45 11.52
N PHE A 20 -0.63 -4.70 10.26
CA PHE A 20 -0.44 -6.02 9.67
C PHE A 20 -1.66 -6.94 9.80
N LYS A 21 -2.86 -6.38 9.60
CA LYS A 21 -4.09 -7.16 9.44
C LYS A 21 -4.51 -7.19 7.99
N ARG A 22 -5.32 -8.17 7.63
CA ARG A 22 -5.98 -8.21 6.31
C ARG A 22 -6.77 -6.92 6.09
N ILE A 23 -6.52 -6.27 4.96
CA ILE A 23 -7.22 -5.04 4.57
C ILE A 23 -8.09 -5.25 3.32
N GLU A 24 -9.01 -4.31 3.09
CA GLU A 24 -9.81 -4.21 1.87
C GLU A 24 -9.65 -2.79 1.32
N MET A 25 -9.33 -2.66 0.03
CA MET A 25 -8.93 -1.36 -0.53
C MET A 25 -10.04 -0.31 -0.54
N ASP A 26 -11.32 -0.71 -0.59
CA ASP A 26 -12.42 0.23 -0.43
C ASP A 26 -12.39 0.91 0.95
N ARG A 27 -12.06 0.16 2.00
CA ARG A 27 -11.94 0.66 3.39
C ARG A 27 -10.69 1.49 3.58
N VAL A 28 -9.59 1.07 2.95
CA VAL A 28 -8.33 1.84 2.94
C VAL A 28 -8.54 3.18 2.26
N LEU A 29 -9.15 3.20 1.07
CA LEU A 29 -9.43 4.42 0.32
C LEU A 29 -10.41 5.32 1.08
N THR A 30 -11.46 4.75 1.67
CA THR A 30 -12.39 5.49 2.55
C THR A 30 -11.65 6.15 3.73
N GLY A 31 -10.79 5.41 4.43
CA GLY A 31 -9.98 5.96 5.52
C GLY A 31 -8.95 6.99 5.05
N PHE A 32 -8.40 6.80 3.85
CA PHE A 32 -7.44 7.72 3.24
C PHE A 32 -8.09 9.05 2.84
N LEU A 33 -9.30 9.03 2.26
CA LEU A 33 -10.04 10.25 1.88
C LEU A 33 -10.39 11.11 3.10
N MET A 34 -10.67 10.49 4.24
CA MET A 34 -10.80 11.20 5.52
C MET A 34 -9.52 11.98 5.87
N ARG A 35 -8.34 11.37 5.70
CA ARG A 35 -7.05 12.01 5.97
C ARG A 35 -6.72 13.07 4.95
N VAL A 36 -7.03 12.85 3.68
CA VAL A 36 -6.92 13.89 2.64
C VAL A 36 -7.75 15.09 3.07
N ASN A 37 -9.01 14.90 3.49
CA ASN A 37 -9.84 16.02 3.93
C ASN A 37 -9.25 16.78 5.13
N HIS A 38 -8.75 16.06 6.12
CA HIS A 38 -8.28 16.58 7.41
C HIS A 38 -6.75 16.67 7.55
N ASN A 39 -6.04 16.86 6.43
CA ASN A 39 -4.58 17.10 6.40
C ASN A 39 -3.73 16.07 7.17
N GLY A 40 -4.13 14.81 7.09
CA GLY A 40 -3.48 13.64 7.69
C GLY A 40 -4.17 13.12 8.95
N GLN A 41 -5.03 13.93 9.56
CA GLN A 41 -5.73 13.57 10.78
C GLN A 41 -6.96 12.72 10.51
N THR A 42 -7.41 11.98 11.52
CA THR A 42 -8.68 11.28 11.47
C THR A 42 -9.84 12.23 11.78
N SER A 43 -11.06 11.88 11.38
CA SER A 43 -12.27 12.63 11.72
C SER A 43 -12.98 12.04 12.94
N LYS A 44 -13.52 12.93 13.78
CA LYS A 44 -14.60 12.63 14.73
C LYS A 44 -15.90 13.19 14.17
N LEU A 45 -16.87 12.30 14.00
CA LEU A 45 -18.18 12.58 13.44
C LEU A 45 -19.23 12.57 14.55
N ALA A 46 -20.09 13.59 14.57
CA ALA A 46 -21.33 13.55 15.34
C ALA A 46 -22.48 13.25 14.37
N ARG A 47 -23.23 12.16 14.63
CA ARG A 47 -24.31 11.69 13.76
C ARG A 47 -25.58 11.40 14.56
N GLY A 48 -26.72 11.48 13.88
CA GLY A 48 -28.03 11.22 14.47
C GLY A 48 -28.50 9.75 14.43
N ARG A 49 -28.07 8.93 13.45
CA ARG A 49 -28.62 7.57 13.17
C ARG A 49 -27.61 6.59 12.50
N ALA A 50 -27.99 5.32 12.26
CA ALA A 50 -27.09 4.18 11.95
C ALA A 50 -27.29 3.53 10.55
N LEU A 51 -26.18 3.21 9.88
CA LEU A 51 -26.04 3.25 8.41
C LEU A 51 -26.62 2.15 7.49
N ALA A 52 -27.02 0.95 7.92
CA ALA A 52 -27.19 -0.15 6.94
C ALA A 52 -28.55 -0.14 6.21
N ASP A 53 -29.65 -0.17 6.96
CA ASP A 53 -31.00 -0.25 6.40
C ASP A 53 -31.49 1.14 5.92
N GLU A 54 -30.88 2.20 6.45
CA GLU A 54 -31.25 3.60 6.20
C GLU A 54 -30.90 4.08 4.79
N PHE A 55 -29.90 3.53 4.10
CA PHE A 55 -29.56 4.00 2.75
C PHE A 55 -30.68 3.68 1.76
N VAL A 56 -31.11 2.42 1.72
CA VAL A 56 -32.14 1.98 0.79
C VAL A 56 -33.46 2.68 1.10
N GLU A 57 -33.81 2.80 2.38
CA GLU A 57 -34.98 3.55 2.83
C GLU A 57 -34.94 5.03 2.39
N GLU A 58 -33.79 5.70 2.49
CA GLU A 58 -33.62 7.08 2.02
C GLU A 58 -33.94 7.20 0.52
N PHE A 59 -33.33 6.35 -0.32
CA PHE A 59 -33.58 6.38 -1.77
C PHE A 59 -35.03 6.02 -2.14
N LEU A 60 -35.77 5.33 -1.27
CA LEU A 60 -37.17 4.95 -1.45
C LEU A 60 -38.18 5.92 -0.79
N ALA A 61 -37.72 6.95 -0.08
CA ALA A 61 -38.60 7.88 0.63
C ALA A 61 -39.45 8.73 -0.35
N GLU A 62 -40.73 8.97 -0.01
CA GLU A 62 -41.65 9.79 -0.81
C GLU A 62 -41.08 11.19 -1.11
N GLU A 63 -40.47 11.80 -0.10
CA GLU A 63 -39.85 13.11 -0.17
C GLU A 63 -38.66 13.19 -1.15
N HIS A 64 -38.17 12.06 -1.66
CA HIS A 64 -37.07 11.99 -2.62
C HIS A 64 -37.47 11.43 -3.98
N SER A 65 -38.76 11.12 -4.19
CA SER A 65 -39.31 10.61 -5.46
C SER A 65 -39.00 11.51 -6.67
N GLY A 66 -38.94 12.84 -6.47
CA GLY A 66 -38.57 13.79 -7.52
C GLY A 66 -37.11 13.65 -7.99
N LYS A 67 -36.22 13.11 -7.14
CA LYS A 67 -34.80 12.89 -7.43
C LYS A 67 -34.51 11.44 -7.86
N PHE A 68 -35.23 10.46 -7.30
CA PHE A 68 -35.08 9.03 -7.59
C PHE A 68 -36.35 8.47 -8.24
N GLN A 69 -36.61 8.93 -9.45
CA GLN A 69 -37.81 8.53 -10.21
C GLN A 69 -37.77 7.02 -10.50
N GLY A 70 -38.89 6.33 -10.28
CA GLY A 70 -39.05 4.89 -10.53
C GLY A 70 -38.48 3.96 -9.45
N PHE A 71 -37.71 4.46 -8.48
CA PHE A 71 -37.10 3.60 -7.43
C PHE A 71 -38.17 2.91 -6.57
N ARG A 72 -39.26 3.63 -6.25
CA ARG A 72 -40.37 3.09 -5.47
C ARG A 72 -41.27 2.12 -6.22
N ASP A 73 -41.31 2.23 -7.55
CA ASP A 73 -42.12 1.36 -8.38
C ASP A 73 -41.49 -0.04 -8.50
N SER A 74 -40.19 -0.16 -8.19
CA SER A 74 -39.44 -1.42 -8.19
C SER A 74 -38.38 -1.43 -7.07
N PRO A 75 -38.82 -1.53 -5.80
CA PRO A 75 -37.94 -1.36 -4.64
C PRO A 75 -36.88 -2.47 -4.52
N ASP A 76 -37.17 -3.68 -5.01
CA ASP A 76 -36.24 -4.80 -5.05
C ASP A 76 -35.09 -4.57 -6.05
N ILE A 77 -35.38 -4.00 -7.22
CA ILE A 77 -34.38 -3.62 -8.22
C ILE A 77 -33.53 -2.46 -7.70
N ALA A 78 -34.18 -1.44 -7.11
CA ALA A 78 -33.50 -0.30 -6.50
C ALA A 78 -32.53 -0.76 -5.40
N GLN A 79 -32.97 -1.62 -4.49
CA GLN A 79 -32.12 -2.19 -3.45
C GLN A 79 -30.89 -2.89 -4.03
N ARG A 80 -31.08 -3.79 -5.00
CA ARG A 80 -29.96 -4.53 -5.62
C ARG A 80 -28.97 -3.60 -6.31
N TRP A 81 -29.47 -2.55 -6.96
CA TRP A 81 -28.63 -1.53 -7.60
C TRP A 81 -27.83 -0.76 -6.56
N ILE A 82 -28.46 -0.27 -5.49
CA ILE A 82 -27.79 0.46 -4.39
C ILE A 82 -26.71 -0.43 -3.74
N GLU A 83 -27.07 -1.66 -3.36
CA GLU A 83 -26.15 -2.60 -2.75
C GLU A 83 -24.94 -2.91 -3.65
N THR A 84 -25.13 -2.97 -4.96
CA THR A 84 -24.07 -3.36 -5.91
C THR A 84 -23.22 -2.17 -6.37
N GLN A 85 -23.83 -1.01 -6.58
CA GLN A 85 -23.16 0.15 -7.17
C GLN A 85 -22.68 1.16 -6.13
N LEU A 86 -23.37 1.30 -5.00
CA LEU A 86 -23.09 2.35 -4.02
C LEU A 86 -22.55 1.85 -2.68
N LEU A 87 -22.85 0.61 -2.27
CA LEU A 87 -22.46 0.10 -0.94
C LEU A 87 -21.23 -0.81 -0.97
N ASP A 88 -20.34 -0.63 0.02
CA ASP A 88 -19.31 -1.61 0.39
C ASP A 88 -19.92 -2.61 1.38
N MET A 89 -20.03 -3.87 0.95
CA MET A 89 -20.69 -4.94 1.70
C MET A 89 -19.67 -5.91 2.30
N VAL A 90 -19.85 -6.26 3.58
CA VAL A 90 -19.09 -7.31 4.27
C VAL A 90 -19.91 -8.59 4.26
N ASN A 91 -19.24 -9.73 4.05
CA ASN A 91 -19.86 -11.07 4.07
C ASN A 91 -21.08 -11.17 3.15
N ARG A 92 -21.03 -10.55 1.96
CA ARG A 92 -22.14 -10.56 0.99
C ARG A 92 -22.66 -12.00 0.78
N GLY A 93 -23.98 -12.16 0.88
CA GLY A 93 -24.67 -13.45 0.72
C GLY A 93 -24.56 -14.41 1.91
N LYS A 94 -24.02 -13.97 3.05
CA LYS A 94 -23.94 -14.77 4.29
C LYS A 94 -24.89 -14.22 5.37
N PRO A 95 -25.26 -15.02 6.39
CA PRO A 95 -26.14 -14.56 7.47
C PRO A 95 -25.61 -13.36 8.26
N ASN A 96 -24.29 -13.15 8.26
CA ASN A 96 -23.62 -12.01 8.90
C ASN A 96 -23.23 -10.91 7.90
N GLN A 97 -24.01 -10.75 6.82
CA GLN A 97 -23.88 -9.64 5.88
C GLN A 97 -24.07 -8.31 6.61
N ALA A 98 -23.22 -7.34 6.31
CA ALA A 98 -23.31 -6.00 6.90
C ALA A 98 -22.77 -4.94 5.95
N VAL A 99 -23.25 -3.70 6.08
CA VAL A 99 -22.74 -2.54 5.35
C VAL A 99 -21.47 -2.01 6.05
N ALA A 100 -20.35 -1.96 5.32
CA ALA A 100 -19.14 -1.28 5.78
C ALA A 100 -19.23 0.24 5.56
N GLY A 101 -19.90 0.69 4.51
CA GLY A 101 -20.14 2.08 4.19
C GLY A 101 -20.50 2.25 2.71
N LEU A 102 -20.37 3.47 2.20
CA LEU A 102 -20.45 3.73 0.77
C LEU A 102 -19.14 3.34 0.09
N ARG A 103 -19.21 2.87 -1.17
CA ARG A 103 -18.03 2.72 -2.03
C ARG A 103 -17.33 4.07 -2.17
N PRO A 104 -15.99 4.11 -2.18
CA PRO A 104 -15.24 5.37 -2.13
C PRO A 104 -15.18 6.10 -3.48
N LEU A 105 -16.34 6.37 -4.08
CA LEU A 105 -16.44 7.08 -5.36
C LEU A 105 -16.29 8.60 -5.20
N HIS A 106 -16.57 9.11 -4.00
CA HIS A 106 -16.46 10.52 -3.65
C HIS A 106 -15.79 10.72 -2.28
N GLY A 107 -15.20 11.88 -2.05
CA GLY A 107 -14.41 12.26 -0.88
C GLY A 107 -15.19 12.28 0.43
N LEU A 108 -16.52 12.40 0.37
CA LEU A 108 -17.39 12.44 1.56
C LEU A 108 -17.84 11.06 2.04
N THR A 109 -17.53 9.99 1.32
CA THR A 109 -17.96 8.62 1.63
C THR A 109 -17.50 8.14 3.02
N TYR A 110 -16.37 8.65 3.52
CA TYR A 110 -15.89 8.32 4.88
C TYR A 110 -16.84 8.81 5.98
N LYS A 111 -17.65 9.83 5.71
CA LYS A 111 -18.69 10.29 6.63
C LYS A 111 -19.83 9.29 6.79
N PHE A 112 -19.84 8.23 5.99
CA PHE A 112 -20.85 7.17 5.95
C PHE A 112 -20.28 5.79 6.27
N ARG A 113 -19.05 5.73 6.79
CA ARG A 113 -18.46 4.45 7.18
C ARG A 113 -19.04 3.93 8.50
N ASN A 114 -19.21 2.62 8.59
CA ASN A 114 -19.37 1.89 9.83
C ASN A 114 -17.99 1.58 10.41
N TYR A 115 -17.66 2.18 11.56
CA TYR A 115 -16.33 2.07 12.16
C TYR A 115 -15.89 0.62 12.47
N ASN A 116 -16.83 -0.28 12.77
CA ASN A 116 -16.52 -1.66 13.13
C ASN A 116 -16.20 -2.52 11.89
N HIS A 117 -16.82 -2.20 10.75
CA HIS A 117 -16.68 -2.97 9.51
C HIS A 117 -15.72 -2.32 8.49
N SER A 118 -15.54 -0.99 8.53
CA SER A 118 -14.67 -0.22 7.64
C SER A 118 -13.36 0.19 8.33
N ARG A 119 -12.54 -0.80 8.67
CA ARG A 119 -11.21 -0.60 9.25
C ARG A 119 -10.13 -0.70 8.18
N ALA A 120 -9.28 0.33 8.12
CA ALA A 120 -8.12 0.40 7.21
C ALA A 120 -6.81 -0.11 7.83
N TYR A 121 -6.80 -0.40 9.14
CA TYR A 121 -5.67 -0.99 9.87
C TYR A 121 -4.32 -0.29 9.62
N GLY A 122 -4.35 1.05 9.55
CA GLY A 122 -3.18 1.89 9.37
C GLY A 122 -2.68 2.04 7.94
N ALA A 123 -3.23 1.29 6.96
CA ALA A 123 -2.85 1.42 5.55
C ALA A 123 -3.26 2.77 4.95
N ASP A 124 -4.36 3.35 5.43
CA ASP A 124 -4.79 4.72 5.12
C ASP A 124 -3.75 5.76 5.57
N ALA A 125 -3.21 5.58 6.78
CA ALA A 125 -2.16 6.44 7.32
C ALA A 125 -0.84 6.23 6.57
N GLN A 126 -0.44 4.97 6.32
CA GLN A 126 0.75 4.64 5.55
C GLN A 126 0.72 5.30 4.18
N LEU A 127 -0.41 5.19 3.47
CA LEU A 127 -0.58 5.76 2.13
C LEU A 127 -0.48 7.30 2.16
N TYR A 128 -1.16 7.94 3.12
CA TYR A 128 -1.11 9.39 3.28
C TYR A 128 0.30 9.89 3.59
N GLU A 129 1.00 9.27 4.53
CA GLU A 129 2.36 9.66 4.89
C GLU A 129 3.36 9.34 3.78
N MET A 130 3.14 8.28 2.99
CA MET A 130 3.92 8.04 1.77
C MET A 130 3.81 9.20 0.79
N LEU A 131 2.61 9.68 0.50
CA LEU A 131 2.42 10.83 -0.38
C LEU A 131 2.94 12.12 0.24
N ARG A 132 2.62 12.40 1.52
CA ARG A 132 3.02 13.64 2.21
C ARG A 132 4.53 13.87 2.20
N HIS A 133 5.31 12.80 2.34
CA HIS A 133 6.78 12.86 2.44
C HIS A 133 7.49 12.59 1.11
N ALA A 134 6.77 12.46 -0.01
CA ALA A 134 7.40 12.39 -1.33
C ALA A 134 8.09 13.73 -1.68
N ARG A 135 9.28 13.65 -2.28
CA ARG A 135 10.21 14.75 -2.53
C ARG A 135 9.83 15.58 -3.76
N GLY A 136 10.44 16.77 -3.85
CA GLY A 136 10.33 17.65 -5.02
C GLY A 136 8.93 18.24 -5.20
N GLY A 137 8.14 18.38 -4.13
CA GLY A 137 6.77 18.90 -4.18
C GLY A 137 5.74 17.95 -4.83
N ARG A 138 6.18 16.81 -5.39
CA ARG A 138 5.30 15.84 -6.06
C ARG A 138 4.25 15.25 -5.12
N GLY A 139 4.63 15.02 -3.86
CA GLY A 139 3.72 14.53 -2.84
C GLY A 139 2.55 15.46 -2.55
N ALA A 140 2.84 16.75 -2.35
CA ALA A 140 1.83 17.77 -2.17
C ALA A 140 0.94 17.90 -3.41
N LEU A 141 1.54 17.95 -4.61
CA LEU A 141 0.79 18.00 -5.86
C LEU A 141 -0.13 16.78 -6.04
N ALA A 142 0.35 15.58 -5.71
CA ALA A 142 -0.45 14.35 -5.79
C ALA A 142 -1.65 14.40 -4.82
N LEU A 143 -1.44 14.84 -3.57
CA LEU A 143 -2.53 15.02 -2.60
C LEU A 143 -3.54 16.07 -3.07
N ASP A 144 -3.09 17.17 -3.66
CA ASP A 144 -3.97 18.22 -4.21
C ASP A 144 -4.80 17.70 -5.39
N ARG A 145 -4.18 16.92 -6.31
CA ARG A 145 -4.90 16.30 -7.44
C ARG A 145 -5.90 15.26 -6.98
N ILE A 146 -5.53 14.41 -6.01
CA ILE A 146 -6.45 13.47 -5.36
C ILE A 146 -7.63 14.25 -4.74
N ARG A 147 -7.36 15.32 -4.00
CA ARG A 147 -8.41 16.14 -3.38
C ARG A 147 -9.34 16.72 -4.44
N ALA A 148 -8.80 17.30 -5.51
CA ALA A 148 -9.58 17.87 -6.61
C ALA A 148 -10.48 16.81 -7.30
N PHE A 149 -9.95 15.59 -7.51
CA PHE A 149 -10.69 14.50 -8.13
C PHE A 149 -11.80 13.93 -7.23
N PHE A 150 -11.52 13.69 -5.94
CA PHE A 150 -12.48 13.04 -5.05
C PHE A 150 -13.50 14.00 -4.44
N PHE A 151 -13.18 15.27 -4.24
CA PHE A 151 -14.09 16.26 -3.62
C PHE A 151 -14.73 17.21 -4.65
N THR A 152 -14.90 16.73 -5.88
CA THR A 152 -15.55 17.49 -6.96
C THR A 152 -16.99 17.86 -6.60
N GLY A 153 -17.44 19.06 -6.99
CA GLY A 153 -18.80 19.53 -6.69
C GLY A 153 -18.99 20.08 -5.28
N LEU A 154 -17.92 20.23 -4.51
CA LEU A 154 -17.91 20.92 -3.22
C LEU A 154 -17.14 22.23 -3.29
N ASP A 155 -17.61 23.22 -2.53
CA ASP A 155 -16.88 24.43 -2.23
C ASP A 155 -15.65 24.05 -1.37
N PRO A 156 -14.42 24.34 -1.81
CA PRO A 156 -13.21 23.97 -1.07
C PRO A 156 -13.09 24.62 0.32
N ALA A 157 -13.71 25.78 0.53
CA ALA A 157 -13.67 26.52 1.79
C ALA A 157 -14.83 26.15 2.72
N LEU A 158 -16.04 26.00 2.16
CA LEU A 158 -17.26 25.77 2.94
C LEU A 158 -17.65 24.29 3.06
N GLY A 159 -17.14 23.43 2.17
CA GLY A 159 -17.52 22.02 2.08
C GLY A 159 -18.99 21.81 1.68
N THR A 160 -19.66 22.86 1.20
CA THR A 160 -21.06 22.84 0.72
C THR A 160 -21.11 22.49 -0.77
N GLN A 161 -22.23 21.95 -1.24
CA GLN A 161 -22.40 21.64 -2.66
C GLN A 161 -22.36 22.90 -3.51
N LEU A 162 -21.66 22.85 -4.64
CA LEU A 162 -21.63 23.93 -5.63
C LEU A 162 -22.78 23.75 -6.64
N PRO A 163 -23.75 24.68 -6.70
CA PRO A 163 -24.87 24.60 -7.63
C PRO A 163 -24.40 24.59 -9.09
N GLY A 164 -25.01 23.76 -9.93
CA GLY A 164 -24.73 23.72 -11.38
C GLY A 164 -23.47 22.96 -11.79
N THR A 165 -22.76 22.31 -10.85
CA THR A 165 -21.63 21.44 -11.19
C THR A 165 -22.12 20.14 -11.82
N SER A 166 -21.69 19.84 -13.04
CA SER A 166 -21.93 18.53 -13.66
C SER A 166 -21.06 17.48 -12.96
N VAL A 167 -21.70 16.54 -12.29
CA VAL A 167 -21.07 15.40 -11.61
C VAL A 167 -21.80 14.12 -12.01
N ASP A 168 -21.10 12.99 -12.00
CA ASP A 168 -21.66 11.66 -12.27
C ASP A 168 -22.77 11.27 -11.27
N ILE A 169 -23.61 10.32 -11.68
CA ILE A 169 -24.82 9.90 -10.94
C ILE A 169 -24.46 9.39 -9.55
N GLU A 170 -23.37 8.62 -9.43
CA GLU A 170 -22.89 8.08 -8.17
C GLU A 170 -22.44 9.20 -7.22
N THR A 171 -21.72 10.20 -7.74
CA THR A 171 -21.34 11.39 -6.98
C THR A 171 -22.57 12.18 -6.53
N GLN A 172 -23.57 12.38 -7.40
CA GLN A 172 -24.83 13.04 -7.03
C GLN A 172 -25.54 12.29 -5.90
N ALA A 173 -25.60 10.96 -5.97
CA ALA A 173 -26.20 10.12 -4.94
C ALA A 173 -25.48 10.26 -3.59
N VAL A 174 -24.14 10.23 -3.58
CA VAL A 174 -23.35 10.44 -2.34
C VAL A 174 -23.54 11.85 -1.78
N LEU A 175 -23.55 12.87 -2.66
CA LEU A 175 -23.75 14.26 -2.27
C LEU A 175 -25.12 14.46 -1.63
N HIS A 176 -26.17 13.83 -2.18
CA HIS A 176 -27.51 13.90 -1.61
C HIS A 176 -27.57 13.45 -0.15
N LEU A 177 -26.84 12.38 0.20
CA LEU A 177 -26.77 11.83 1.56
C LEU A 177 -26.03 12.75 2.55
N ASN A 178 -25.24 13.73 2.09
CA ASN A 178 -24.39 14.58 2.95
C ASN A 178 -25.19 15.49 3.91
N SER A 179 -26.46 15.75 3.65
CA SER A 179 -27.36 16.49 4.57
C SER A 179 -27.47 15.85 5.95
N GLN A 180 -27.17 14.55 6.08
CA GLN A 180 -27.35 13.78 7.32
C GLN A 180 -26.21 13.94 8.33
N VAL A 181 -25.06 14.49 7.94
CA VAL A 181 -23.88 14.62 8.80
C VAL A 181 -23.78 16.03 9.35
N LYS A 182 -24.14 16.20 10.62
CA LYS A 182 -24.25 17.52 11.28
C LYS A 182 -22.91 18.17 11.60
N GLN A 183 -21.90 17.38 11.98
CA GLN A 183 -20.58 17.91 12.33
C GLN A 183 -19.48 16.91 11.98
N ASP A 184 -18.42 17.45 11.39
CA ASP A 184 -17.21 16.74 11.02
C ASP A 184 -16.01 17.60 11.41
N SER A 185 -15.14 17.05 12.26
CA SER A 185 -14.00 17.79 12.80
C SER A 185 -12.75 16.90 12.86
N PRO A 186 -11.57 17.46 12.62
CA PRO A 186 -10.32 16.72 12.77
C PRO A 186 -10.13 16.28 14.22
N THR A 187 -9.51 15.14 14.41
CA THR A 187 -9.21 14.54 15.72
C THR A 187 -7.77 14.07 15.76
N SER A 188 -7.06 14.57 16.77
CA SER A 188 -5.71 14.12 17.10
C SER A 188 -5.78 12.85 17.95
N VAL A 189 -5.01 11.84 17.56
CA VAL A 189 -4.88 10.58 18.31
C VAL A 189 -3.65 10.67 19.20
N LYS A 190 -3.79 10.35 20.49
CA LYS A 190 -2.65 10.36 21.43
C LYS A 190 -1.51 9.47 20.92
N GLY A 191 -0.29 10.00 20.90
CA GLY A 191 0.91 9.30 20.44
C GLY A 191 1.04 9.19 18.91
N TRP A 192 0.10 9.75 18.14
CA TRP A 192 0.24 9.87 16.70
C TRP A 192 1.18 11.02 16.36
N TYR A 193 2.06 10.80 15.38
CA TYR A 193 2.91 11.81 14.76
C TYR A 193 3.09 11.49 13.27
N SER A 194 3.44 12.52 12.48
CA SER A 194 3.77 12.38 11.05
C SER A 194 5.24 11.98 10.93
N ALA A 195 5.47 10.66 10.94
CA ALA A 195 6.73 10.00 10.74
C ALA A 195 6.99 9.85 9.24
N PRO A 196 8.17 10.22 8.74
CA PRO A 196 8.51 9.92 7.36
C PRO A 196 8.55 8.40 7.13
N PRO A 197 8.06 7.90 5.98
CA PRO A 197 8.21 6.50 5.60
C PRO A 197 9.68 6.08 5.54
N LEU A 198 9.95 4.82 5.84
CA LEU A 198 11.32 4.29 5.85
C LEU A 198 12.01 4.41 4.48
N CYS A 199 11.25 4.30 3.37
CA CYS A 199 11.77 4.39 2.00
C CYS A 199 11.14 5.57 1.25
N VAL A 200 11.84 6.70 1.20
CA VAL A 200 11.39 7.89 0.46
C VAL A 200 11.33 7.68 -1.06
N GLY A 201 12.22 6.85 -1.62
CA GLY A 201 12.18 6.54 -3.06
C GLY A 201 10.90 5.83 -3.49
N GLN A 202 10.30 5.02 -2.60
CA GLN A 202 8.99 4.42 -2.87
C GLN A 202 7.85 5.45 -2.80
N SER A 203 7.95 6.42 -1.89
CA SER A 203 7.03 7.56 -1.82
C SER A 203 7.05 8.39 -3.09
N ASP A 204 8.25 8.67 -3.62
CA ASP A 204 8.42 9.41 -4.87
C ASP A 204 7.79 8.68 -6.05
N LEU A 205 8.03 7.37 -6.13
CA LEU A 205 7.47 6.51 -7.17
C LEU A 205 5.93 6.49 -7.12
N LEU A 206 5.35 6.33 -5.92
CA LEU A 206 3.89 6.40 -5.72
C LEU A 206 3.33 7.76 -6.17
N ALA A 207 3.96 8.86 -5.76
CA ALA A 207 3.49 10.20 -6.13
C ALA A 207 3.53 10.41 -7.65
N ASP A 208 4.60 9.97 -8.31
CA ASP A 208 4.73 10.05 -9.78
C ASP A 208 3.64 9.24 -10.50
N ASP A 209 3.40 8.00 -10.06
CA ASP A 209 2.37 7.13 -10.66
C ASP A 209 0.95 7.65 -10.44
N VAL A 210 0.67 8.22 -9.27
CA VAL A 210 -0.61 8.88 -9.00
C VAL A 210 -0.83 10.06 -9.93
N LEU A 211 0.19 10.90 -10.13
CA LEU A 211 0.09 12.06 -11.01
C LEU A 211 -0.10 11.65 -12.47
N ARG A 212 0.60 10.62 -12.92
CA ARG A 212 0.43 10.04 -14.26
C ARG A 212 -0.99 9.50 -14.43
N LEU A 213 -1.45 8.65 -13.51
CA LEU A 213 -2.78 8.04 -13.61
C LEU A 213 -3.90 9.08 -13.56
N LEU A 214 -3.87 10.02 -12.61
CA LEU A 214 -4.88 11.08 -12.51
C LEU A 214 -4.89 12.05 -13.71
N SER A 215 -3.83 12.11 -14.51
CA SER A 215 -3.85 12.89 -15.75
C SER A 215 -4.87 12.37 -16.77
N LEU A 216 -5.30 11.11 -16.63
CA LEU A 216 -6.32 10.47 -17.46
C LEU A 216 -7.75 10.62 -16.90
N GLN A 217 -7.96 11.37 -15.81
CA GLN A 217 -9.25 11.44 -15.11
C GLN A 217 -10.40 11.96 -15.99
N ASP A 218 -10.11 12.80 -16.99
CA ASP A 218 -11.09 13.34 -17.92
C ASP A 218 -11.42 12.37 -19.07
N LEU A 219 -10.64 11.29 -19.20
CA LEU A 219 -10.74 10.31 -20.29
C LEU A 219 -11.31 8.97 -19.83
N LEU A 220 -11.37 8.73 -18.52
CA LEU A 220 -11.85 7.51 -17.91
C LEU A 220 -13.10 7.78 -17.07
N PRO A 221 -14.09 6.87 -17.07
CA PRO A 221 -15.19 6.92 -16.11
C PRO A 221 -14.65 6.93 -14.68
N ARG A 222 -15.27 7.73 -13.79
CA ARG A 222 -14.85 7.86 -12.38
C ARG A 222 -14.70 6.51 -11.69
N ILE A 223 -15.65 5.59 -11.88
CA ILE A 223 -15.60 4.25 -11.28
C ILE A 223 -14.34 3.48 -11.71
N VAL A 224 -13.96 3.56 -12.99
CA VAL A 224 -12.75 2.93 -13.53
C VAL A 224 -11.50 3.57 -12.93
N MET A 225 -11.45 4.89 -12.88
CA MET A 225 -10.33 5.62 -12.25
C MET A 225 -10.17 5.24 -10.77
N VAL A 226 -11.27 5.11 -10.02
CA VAL A 226 -11.23 4.69 -8.62
C VAL A 226 -10.74 3.25 -8.47
N GLU A 227 -11.17 2.32 -9.33
CA GLU A 227 -10.64 0.95 -9.33
C GLU A 227 -9.13 0.92 -9.66
N HIS A 228 -8.68 1.70 -10.65
CA HIS A 228 -7.26 1.82 -10.99
C HIS A 228 -6.43 2.39 -9.82
N LEU A 229 -6.93 3.44 -9.15
CA LEU A 229 -6.27 4.01 -7.98
C LEU A 229 -6.19 3.00 -6.82
N LYS A 230 -7.22 2.18 -6.60
CA LYS A 230 -7.18 1.13 -5.57
C LYS A 230 -6.11 0.09 -5.87
N ILE A 231 -6.02 -0.37 -7.11
CA ILE A 231 -4.98 -1.32 -7.54
C ILE A 231 -3.60 -0.70 -7.36
N LEU A 232 -3.43 0.54 -7.84
CA LEU A 232 -2.17 1.27 -7.74
C LEU A 232 -1.74 1.48 -6.28
N PHE A 233 -2.63 1.93 -5.42
CA PHE A 233 -2.35 2.14 -4.00
C PHE A 233 -2.00 0.83 -3.28
N ALA A 234 -2.75 -0.25 -3.53
CA ALA A 234 -2.43 -1.56 -2.98
C ALA A 234 -1.02 -2.01 -3.39
N PHE A 235 -0.71 -1.84 -4.67
CA PHE A 235 0.59 -2.20 -5.24
C PHE A 235 1.74 -1.41 -4.62
N HIS A 236 1.65 -0.07 -4.50
CA HIS A 236 2.71 0.72 -3.89
C HIS A 236 2.85 0.49 -2.38
N LEU A 237 1.75 0.24 -1.67
CA LEU A 237 1.81 -0.17 -0.26
C LEU A 237 2.53 -1.52 -0.12
N ALA A 238 2.26 -2.47 -1.03
CA ALA A 238 2.97 -3.74 -1.06
C ALA A 238 4.46 -3.54 -1.32
N LEU A 239 4.84 -2.84 -2.38
CA LEU A 239 6.24 -2.54 -2.72
C LEU A 239 6.96 -1.80 -1.58
N GLY A 240 6.30 -0.85 -0.91
CA GLY A 240 6.84 -0.17 0.27
C GLY A 240 7.11 -1.12 1.42
N GLN A 241 6.20 -2.06 1.68
CA GLN A 241 6.40 -3.09 2.70
C GLN A 241 7.52 -4.07 2.33
N LEU A 242 7.60 -4.51 1.07
CA LEU A 242 8.69 -5.37 0.58
C LEU A 242 10.06 -4.68 0.74
N LYS A 243 10.16 -3.40 0.37
CA LYS A 243 11.38 -2.61 0.59
C LYS A 243 11.73 -2.49 2.08
N ALA A 244 10.73 -2.25 2.95
CA ALA A 244 10.95 -2.19 4.39
C ALA A 244 11.50 -3.50 4.96
N MET A 245 11.10 -4.66 4.42
CA MET A 245 11.62 -5.97 4.83
C MET A 245 13.10 -6.20 4.47
N LYS A 246 13.66 -5.45 3.49
CA LYS A 246 15.11 -5.45 3.23
C LYS A 246 15.83 -4.35 4.00
N LEU A 247 15.30 -3.13 3.94
CA LEU A 247 15.93 -1.93 4.49
C LEU A 247 16.03 -1.97 6.02
N LEU A 248 14.96 -2.35 6.72
CA LEU A 248 14.95 -2.32 8.19
C LEU A 248 15.99 -3.28 8.82
N PRO A 249 16.06 -4.57 8.43
CA PRO A 249 17.11 -5.44 8.92
C PRO A 249 18.53 -4.95 8.60
N ALA A 250 18.74 -4.36 7.42
CA ALA A 250 20.06 -3.86 7.01
C ALA A 250 20.55 -2.69 7.88
N ILE A 251 19.69 -1.70 8.15
CA ILE A 251 20.06 -0.56 9.02
C ILE A 251 20.23 -0.98 10.48
N VAL A 252 19.43 -1.96 10.94
CA VAL A 252 19.58 -2.54 12.29
C VAL A 252 20.90 -3.29 12.41
N ALA A 253 21.29 -4.10 11.43
CA ALA A 253 22.57 -4.80 11.46
C ALA A 253 23.77 -3.84 11.50
N ARG A 254 23.64 -2.66 10.90
CA ARG A 254 24.66 -1.59 10.91
C ARG A 254 24.61 -0.68 12.13
N LEU A 255 23.52 -0.72 12.91
CA LEU A 255 23.23 0.22 14.00
C LEU A 255 23.29 1.70 13.57
N ALA A 256 22.98 1.96 12.30
CA ALA A 256 23.08 3.29 11.70
C ALA A 256 22.10 3.42 10.53
N ALA A 257 21.81 4.67 10.12
CA ALA A 257 21.07 4.92 8.89
C ALA A 257 21.81 4.35 7.67
N GLU A 258 21.08 3.99 6.62
CA GLU A 258 21.68 3.66 5.34
C GLU A 258 22.24 4.94 4.68
N PRO A 259 23.54 4.99 4.33
CA PRO A 259 24.15 6.18 3.73
C PRO A 259 23.49 6.64 2.43
N THR A 260 23.05 5.70 1.59
CA THR A 260 22.44 5.96 0.28
C THR A 260 20.91 6.05 0.34
N CYS A 261 20.29 6.10 1.51
CA CYS A 261 18.85 6.30 1.65
C CYS A 261 18.54 7.49 2.56
N GLY A 262 17.28 7.91 2.52
CA GLY A 262 16.80 9.09 3.22
C GLY A 262 16.53 10.26 2.26
N PRO A 263 15.94 11.35 2.77
CA PRO A 263 15.43 12.44 1.94
C PRO A 263 16.48 13.07 1.00
N GLU A 264 17.71 13.21 1.50
CA GLU A 264 18.80 13.90 0.80
C GLU A 264 19.60 12.96 -0.12
N ASN A 265 19.76 11.69 0.26
CA ASN A 265 20.73 10.78 -0.38
C ASN A 265 20.08 9.66 -1.22
N CYS A 266 18.76 9.52 -1.21
CA CYS A 266 18.10 8.44 -1.93
C CYS A 266 18.31 8.60 -3.46
N PRO A 267 18.86 7.58 -4.15
CA PRO A 267 19.22 7.64 -5.57
C PRO A 267 18.01 7.56 -6.50
N SER A 268 16.81 7.27 -5.97
CA SER A 268 15.59 7.28 -6.76
C SER A 268 15.34 8.71 -7.27
N GLY A 269 15.14 8.87 -8.57
CA GLY A 269 15.14 10.16 -9.25
C GLY A 269 13.79 10.89 -9.29
N ASP A 270 13.81 12.02 -9.98
CA ASP A 270 12.71 12.97 -10.24
C ASP A 270 11.69 12.50 -11.31
N GLY A 271 11.67 11.21 -11.65
CA GLY A 271 10.62 10.61 -12.49
C GLY A 271 10.68 10.96 -13.99
N GLY A 272 11.68 11.77 -14.39
CA GLY A 272 11.93 12.17 -15.78
C GLY A 272 13.04 11.39 -16.51
N SER A 273 13.92 10.69 -15.79
CA SER A 273 15.02 9.89 -16.36
C SER A 273 14.76 8.39 -16.22
N GLY A 274 15.14 7.60 -17.23
CA GLY A 274 14.79 6.18 -17.42
C GLY A 274 15.20 5.19 -16.32
N LYS A 275 15.76 5.62 -15.19
CA LYS A 275 15.99 4.77 -14.00
C LYS A 275 15.38 5.42 -12.76
N VAL A 276 14.10 5.14 -12.54
CA VAL A 276 13.29 5.75 -11.47
C VAL A 276 13.81 5.36 -10.09
N LEU A 277 14.28 4.12 -9.92
CA LEU A 277 14.87 3.64 -8.67
C LEU A 277 16.40 3.84 -8.59
N GLY A 278 17.03 4.34 -9.66
CA GLY A 278 18.48 4.60 -9.69
C GLY A 278 19.30 3.33 -9.48
N ASN A 279 20.26 3.38 -8.56
CA ASN A 279 21.03 2.22 -8.07
C ASN A 279 20.61 1.91 -6.62
N CYS A 280 19.31 1.80 -6.37
CA CYS A 280 18.80 1.57 -5.01
C CYS A 280 19.26 0.18 -4.51
N PRO A 281 19.94 0.07 -3.35
CA PRO A 281 20.41 -1.22 -2.83
C PRO A 281 19.27 -2.11 -2.30
N PHE A 282 18.05 -1.58 -2.22
CA PHE A 282 16.86 -2.27 -1.71
C PHE A 282 15.79 -2.40 -2.78
N GLU A 283 16.19 -2.58 -4.04
CA GLU A 283 15.26 -2.95 -5.11
C GLU A 283 14.48 -4.22 -4.75
N VAL A 284 13.26 -4.29 -5.25
CA VAL A 284 12.40 -5.46 -5.09
C VAL A 284 12.57 -6.30 -6.36
N GLY A 285 12.84 -7.60 -6.26
CA GLY A 285 12.85 -8.51 -7.39
C GLY A 285 11.74 -9.55 -7.26
N LEU A 286 10.72 -9.47 -8.11
CA LEU A 286 9.58 -10.39 -8.18
C LEU A 286 9.58 -11.08 -9.54
N LEU A 287 9.92 -12.37 -9.59
CA LEU A 287 9.78 -13.14 -10.82
C LEU A 287 8.31 -13.52 -11.02
N VAL A 288 7.73 -13.04 -12.10
CA VAL A 288 6.31 -13.15 -12.42
C VAL A 288 6.07 -14.35 -13.34
N ASP A 289 5.16 -15.23 -12.95
CA ASP A 289 4.52 -16.19 -13.85
C ASP A 289 3.49 -15.46 -14.72
N ALA A 290 3.89 -15.10 -15.94
CA ALA A 290 3.03 -14.39 -16.89
C ALA A 290 2.01 -15.33 -17.55
N ALA A 291 2.21 -16.64 -17.55
CA ALA A 291 1.19 -17.58 -18.01
C ALA A 291 0.06 -17.70 -16.96
N GLY A 292 0.40 -17.62 -15.67
CA GLY A 292 -0.53 -17.78 -14.55
C GLY A 292 -0.99 -19.22 -14.35
N VAL A 293 -0.32 -20.20 -14.99
CA VAL A 293 -0.71 -21.60 -14.99
C VAL A 293 0.11 -22.38 -13.94
N PRO A 294 -0.53 -23.00 -12.93
CA PRO A 294 0.18 -23.77 -11.91
C PRO A 294 0.91 -24.98 -12.51
N GLY A 295 2.02 -25.39 -11.91
CA GLY A 295 2.76 -26.59 -12.29
C GLY A 295 3.64 -26.46 -13.53
N THR A 296 3.70 -25.28 -14.16
CA THR A 296 4.66 -24.98 -15.23
C THR A 296 6.06 -24.71 -14.66
N PRO A 297 7.14 -24.83 -15.46
CA PRO A 297 8.49 -24.49 -15.02
C PRO A 297 8.61 -23.05 -14.50
N VAL A 298 7.97 -22.08 -15.17
CA VAL A 298 7.98 -20.69 -14.70
C VAL A 298 7.19 -20.50 -13.41
N ALA A 299 6.07 -21.22 -13.23
CA ALA A 299 5.34 -21.20 -11.98
C ALA A 299 6.23 -21.69 -10.82
N ALA A 300 7.07 -22.72 -11.03
CA ALA A 300 8.01 -23.18 -10.00
C ALA A 300 9.04 -22.10 -9.64
N LEU A 301 9.57 -21.35 -10.61
CA LEU A 301 10.47 -20.23 -10.35
C LEU A 301 9.76 -19.08 -9.62
N ALA A 302 8.52 -18.74 -10.01
CA ALA A 302 7.72 -17.71 -9.34
C ALA A 302 7.31 -18.10 -7.91
N GLU A 303 7.08 -19.39 -7.65
CA GLU A 303 6.86 -19.95 -6.30
C GLU A 303 8.11 -19.83 -5.43
N HIS A 304 9.29 -20.12 -6.00
CA HIS A 304 10.57 -19.91 -5.32
C HIS A 304 10.79 -18.43 -4.99
N SER A 305 10.53 -17.52 -5.95
CA SER A 305 10.60 -16.08 -5.72
C SER A 305 9.71 -15.64 -4.56
N ALA A 306 8.45 -16.10 -4.51
CA ALA A 306 7.54 -15.79 -3.41
C ALA A 306 8.04 -16.33 -2.06
N ASP A 307 8.53 -17.57 -2.03
CA ASP A 307 9.06 -18.20 -0.82
C ASP A 307 10.29 -17.45 -0.27
N VAL A 308 11.20 -17.00 -1.13
CA VAL A 308 12.35 -16.16 -0.73
C VAL A 308 11.89 -14.90 0.01
N TRP A 309 10.84 -14.24 -0.49
CA TRP A 309 10.29 -13.04 0.15
C TRP A 309 9.65 -13.34 1.50
N LEU A 310 8.88 -14.42 1.62
CA LEU A 310 8.25 -14.81 2.89
C LEU A 310 9.29 -15.15 3.97
N ARG A 311 10.42 -15.77 3.58
CA ARG A 311 11.53 -16.07 4.50
C ARG A 311 12.22 -14.83 5.07
N ARG A 312 11.97 -13.62 4.52
CA ARG A 312 12.49 -12.36 5.08
C ARG A 312 11.70 -11.86 6.29
N ILE A 313 10.46 -12.31 6.45
CA ILE A 313 9.54 -11.81 7.48
C ILE A 313 10.13 -11.95 8.90
N PRO A 314 10.71 -13.10 9.33
CA PRO A 314 11.28 -13.21 10.67
C PRO A 314 12.38 -12.18 10.96
N GLY A 315 13.26 -11.92 9.98
CA GLY A 315 14.30 -10.90 10.11
C GLY A 315 13.72 -9.48 10.24
N PHE A 316 12.67 -9.17 9.48
CA PHE A 316 11.93 -7.91 9.61
C PHE A 316 11.25 -7.77 10.98
N VAL A 317 10.62 -8.83 11.49
CA VAL A 317 9.96 -8.82 12.82
C VAL A 317 11.00 -8.58 13.91
N ARG A 318 12.13 -9.30 13.88
CA ARG A 318 13.22 -9.11 14.83
C ARG A 318 13.73 -7.66 14.81
N ALA A 319 13.99 -7.12 13.62
CA ALA A 319 14.47 -5.76 13.43
C ALA A 319 13.46 -4.70 13.93
N GLY A 320 12.16 -4.90 13.67
CA GLY A 320 11.10 -4.02 14.18
C GLY A 320 10.97 -4.04 15.69
N TYR A 321 11.12 -5.22 16.33
CA TYR A 321 11.19 -5.31 17.78
C TYR A 321 12.40 -4.55 18.34
N MET A 322 13.59 -4.73 17.77
CA MET A 322 14.78 -3.99 18.21
C MET A 322 14.53 -2.48 18.19
N VAL A 323 14.00 -1.94 17.10
CA VAL A 323 13.69 -0.50 17.00
C VAL A 323 12.63 -0.09 18.03
N ARG A 324 11.55 -0.85 18.17
CA ARG A 324 10.49 -0.54 19.14
C ARG A 324 11.03 -0.53 20.57
N LYS A 325 11.85 -1.53 20.95
CA LYS A 325 12.41 -1.65 22.29
C LYS A 325 13.48 -0.61 22.57
N LEU A 326 14.30 -0.25 21.59
CA LEU A 326 15.20 0.91 21.70
C LEU A 326 14.41 2.22 21.88
N GLY A 327 13.22 2.33 21.28
CA GLY A 327 12.28 3.44 21.53
C GLY A 327 11.83 3.52 22.99
N GLU A 328 11.41 2.39 23.57
CA GLU A 328 11.02 2.34 25.00
C GLU A 328 12.21 2.69 25.92
N PHE A 329 13.41 2.24 25.57
CA PHE A 329 14.62 2.57 26.31
C PHE A 329 14.99 4.06 26.20
N ALA A 330 14.87 4.65 25.01
CA ALA A 330 15.09 6.08 24.79
C ALA A 330 14.08 6.92 25.59
N ASP A 331 12.79 6.53 25.60
CA ASP A 331 11.78 7.19 26.44
C ASP A 331 12.14 7.11 27.93
N HIS A 332 12.60 5.95 28.42
CA HIS A 332 13.06 5.79 29.80
C HIS A 332 14.23 6.71 30.16
N LEU A 333 15.25 6.81 29.29
CA LEU A 333 16.38 7.72 29.48
C LEU A 333 15.93 9.19 29.50
N ALA A 334 14.98 9.54 28.63
CA ALA A 334 14.45 10.91 28.55
C ALA A 334 13.62 11.26 29.79
N ASP A 335 12.80 10.34 30.28
CA ASP A 335 12.00 10.53 31.50
C ASP A 335 12.90 10.62 32.74
N SER A 336 14.05 9.94 32.71
CA SER A 336 15.13 10.03 33.72
C SER A 336 16.01 11.27 33.56
N LYS A 337 15.74 12.12 32.55
CA LYS A 337 16.51 13.34 32.21
C LYS A 337 17.98 13.09 31.82
N GLU A 338 18.33 11.87 31.44
CA GLU A 338 19.68 11.51 30.96
C GLU A 338 19.91 11.93 29.50
N ILE A 339 18.82 12.03 28.72
CA ILE A 339 18.83 12.55 27.36
C ILE A 339 17.71 13.58 27.17
N THR A 340 17.82 14.40 26.14
CA THR A 340 16.77 15.36 25.75
C THR A 340 15.92 14.78 24.63
N LYS A 341 14.59 14.84 24.76
CA LYS A 341 13.70 14.47 23.64
C LYS A 341 13.92 15.45 22.46
N PRO A 342 13.91 14.98 21.20
CA PRO A 342 14.00 15.86 20.04
C PRO A 342 12.91 16.93 20.06
N SER A 343 13.17 18.09 19.46
CA SER A 343 12.20 19.21 19.36
C SER A 343 10.88 18.80 18.71
N ARG A 344 10.92 17.83 17.79
CA ARG A 344 9.75 17.24 17.13
C ARG A 344 8.96 16.24 18.00
N SER A 345 9.35 16.02 19.26
CA SER A 345 8.73 15.12 20.24
C SER A 345 8.81 13.61 19.98
N PHE A 346 9.45 13.17 18.89
CA PHE A 346 9.67 11.75 18.57
C PHE A 346 11.08 11.47 18.04
N PHE A 347 11.56 10.24 18.28
CA PHE A 347 12.83 9.74 17.75
C PHE A 347 12.63 9.08 16.38
N THR A 348 13.56 9.33 15.46
CA THR A 348 13.64 8.60 14.18
C THR A 348 14.27 7.23 14.38
N VAL A 349 14.08 6.30 13.44
CA VAL A 349 14.72 4.98 13.49
C VAL A 349 16.24 5.12 13.58
N ALA A 350 16.85 6.00 12.79
CA ALA A 350 18.29 6.25 12.83
C ALA A 350 18.79 6.73 14.20
N GLU A 351 18.04 7.60 14.87
CA GLU A 351 18.38 8.05 16.23
C GLU A 351 18.24 6.92 17.26
N LEU A 352 17.18 6.11 17.14
CA LEU A 352 16.96 4.98 18.05
C LEU A 352 18.09 3.96 17.98
N LEU A 353 18.62 3.72 16.78
CA LEU A 353 19.75 2.81 16.58
C LEU A 353 21.02 3.27 17.29
N ARG A 354 21.20 4.57 17.56
CA ARG A 354 22.36 5.08 18.32
C ARG A 354 22.37 4.57 19.77
N TYR A 355 21.20 4.31 20.36
CA TYR A 355 21.09 3.74 21.72
C TYR A 355 21.45 2.24 21.77
N ALA A 356 21.66 1.61 20.62
CA ALA A 356 22.26 0.28 20.56
C ALA A 356 23.80 0.31 20.59
N GLY A 357 24.45 1.47 20.51
CA GLY A 357 25.91 1.60 20.59
C GLY A 357 26.49 1.35 21.99
N GLU A 358 27.83 1.20 22.05
CA GLU A 358 28.58 0.87 23.28
C GLU A 358 28.39 1.90 24.41
N GLY A 359 28.22 3.19 24.09
CA GLY A 359 28.07 4.25 25.10
C GLY A 359 26.88 4.06 26.04
N TYR A 360 25.83 3.35 25.60
CA TYR A 360 24.64 3.07 26.40
C TYR A 360 24.56 1.61 26.86
N ARG A 361 25.56 0.77 26.56
CA ARG A 361 25.52 -0.68 26.76
C ARG A 361 25.13 -1.05 28.19
N GLU A 362 25.87 -0.58 29.19
CA GLU A 362 25.60 -0.92 30.60
C GLU A 362 24.16 -0.56 31.04
N ARG A 363 23.68 0.63 30.67
CA ARG A 363 22.33 1.10 31.02
C ARG A 363 21.27 0.26 30.30
N ARG A 364 21.50 -0.03 29.02
CA ARG A 364 20.61 -0.86 28.20
C ARG A 364 20.51 -2.28 28.75
N GLU A 365 21.65 -2.92 29.02
CA GLU A 365 21.67 -4.28 29.56
C GLU A 365 20.95 -4.34 30.91
N ARG A 366 21.17 -3.36 31.80
CA ARG A 366 20.46 -3.27 33.08
C ARG A 366 18.96 -3.10 32.91
N PHE A 367 18.53 -2.21 32.00
CA PHE A 367 17.12 -1.96 31.72
C PHE A 367 16.40 -3.22 31.19
N PHE A 368 17.02 -3.94 30.25
CA PHE A 368 16.41 -5.14 29.67
C PHE A 368 16.54 -6.39 30.56
N ALA A 369 17.57 -6.49 31.40
CA ALA A 369 17.65 -7.52 32.44
C ALA A 369 16.45 -7.42 33.39
N ALA A 370 16.18 -6.23 33.94
CA ALA A 370 15.03 -6.01 34.82
C ALA A 370 13.68 -6.29 34.13
N ARG A 371 13.56 -5.98 32.84
CA ARG A 371 12.37 -6.31 32.04
C ARG A 371 12.20 -7.80 31.83
N MET A 372 13.29 -8.51 31.57
CA MET A 372 13.31 -9.95 31.38
C MET A 372 12.96 -10.68 32.68
N ASP A 373 13.55 -10.28 33.81
CA ASP A 373 13.22 -10.83 35.14
C ASP A 373 11.73 -10.70 35.43
N THR A 374 11.17 -9.50 35.23
CA THR A 374 9.72 -9.27 35.40
C THR A 374 8.88 -10.18 34.50
N LEU A 375 9.31 -10.40 33.24
CA LEU A 375 8.59 -11.24 32.30
C LEU A 375 8.63 -12.73 32.69
N LEU A 376 9.78 -13.20 33.19
CA LEU A 376 9.98 -14.58 33.61
C LEU A 376 9.28 -14.88 34.95
N ASP A 377 9.34 -13.95 35.90
CA ASP A 377 8.65 -14.06 37.19
C ASP A 377 7.12 -14.17 37.00
N GLU A 378 6.59 -13.46 36.01
CA GLU A 378 5.16 -13.47 35.68
C GLU A 378 4.75 -14.66 34.79
N THR A 379 5.69 -15.48 34.29
CA THR A 379 5.41 -16.58 33.36
C THR A 379 5.94 -17.93 33.89
N PRO A 380 5.05 -18.79 34.45
CA PRO A 380 5.41 -20.13 34.92
C PRO A 380 6.15 -20.96 33.86
N ILE A 381 7.12 -21.78 34.29
CA ILE A 381 8.03 -22.56 33.41
C ILE A 381 7.27 -23.47 32.43
N ASP A 382 6.13 -24.00 32.84
CA ASP A 382 5.23 -24.85 32.05
C ASP A 382 4.44 -24.07 30.98
N GLU A 383 4.27 -22.75 31.13
CA GLU A 383 3.67 -21.86 30.12
C GLU A 383 4.70 -21.26 29.13
N GLN A 384 5.99 -21.51 29.34
CA GLN A 384 7.05 -21.03 28.44
C GLN A 384 7.19 -21.93 27.20
N PRO A 385 7.28 -21.38 25.98
CA PRO A 385 7.56 -22.15 24.77
C PRO A 385 8.81 -23.00 24.95
N GLU A 386 8.80 -24.21 24.42
CA GLU A 386 9.91 -25.16 24.57
C GLU A 386 11.26 -24.56 24.11
N GLY A 387 11.23 -23.72 23.06
CA GLY A 387 12.40 -23.00 22.55
C GLY A 387 12.91 -21.83 23.40
N VAL A 388 12.19 -21.43 24.46
CA VAL A 388 12.62 -20.33 25.36
C VAL A 388 13.67 -20.80 26.36
N ARG A 389 13.58 -22.02 26.87
CA ARG A 389 14.46 -22.51 27.95
C ARG A 389 15.94 -22.52 27.59
N PRO A 390 16.35 -22.94 26.36
CA PRO A 390 17.74 -22.82 25.93
C PRO A 390 18.21 -21.37 25.81
N LEU A 391 17.28 -20.42 25.57
CA LEU A 391 17.62 -19.01 25.41
C LEU A 391 18.00 -18.33 26.74
N LEU A 392 17.55 -18.91 27.86
CA LEU A 392 17.80 -18.44 29.22
C LEU A 392 19.08 -19.04 29.83
N GLY A 393 19.70 -20.02 29.15
CA GLY A 393 20.96 -20.61 29.59
C GLY A 393 22.15 -19.71 29.27
N ALA A 394 23.16 -19.70 30.14
CA ALA A 394 24.40 -18.92 29.98
C ALA A 394 25.25 -19.26 28.72
N GLY A 395 24.82 -20.22 27.89
CA GLY A 395 25.59 -20.79 26.79
C GLY A 395 25.58 -20.01 25.47
N MET A 396 24.81 -18.93 25.33
CA MET A 396 24.72 -18.19 24.05
C MET A 396 25.61 -16.95 23.94
N GLY A 397 26.20 -16.46 25.04
CA GLY A 397 27.04 -15.25 25.02
C GLY A 397 26.32 -13.95 24.63
N LEU A 398 24.99 -13.95 24.57
CA LEU A 398 24.16 -12.78 24.25
C LEU A 398 23.98 -11.85 25.46
N GLY A 399 23.91 -10.54 25.21
CA GLY A 399 23.52 -9.56 26.23
C GLY A 399 22.04 -9.68 26.62
N ALA A 400 21.64 -9.12 27.76
CA ALA A 400 20.26 -9.10 28.24
C ALA A 400 19.30 -8.45 27.23
N PHE A 401 19.73 -7.43 26.49
CA PHE A 401 18.91 -6.84 25.42
C PHE A 401 18.60 -7.85 24.32
N GLU A 402 19.61 -8.57 23.83
CA GLU A 402 19.43 -9.55 22.76
C GLU A 402 18.62 -10.75 23.23
N GLN A 403 18.90 -11.26 24.44
CA GLN A 403 18.10 -12.32 25.07
C GLN A 403 16.63 -11.92 25.17
N TYR A 404 16.34 -10.69 25.58
CA TYR A 404 14.97 -10.18 25.63
C TYR A 404 14.28 -10.15 24.25
N ILE A 405 15.01 -9.80 23.18
CA ILE A 405 14.47 -9.83 21.81
C ILE A 405 14.20 -11.27 21.35
N GLU A 406 15.12 -12.21 21.60
CA GLU A 406 14.90 -13.62 21.24
C GLU A 406 13.74 -14.24 22.04
N LEU A 407 13.59 -13.86 23.30
CA LEU A 407 12.48 -14.27 24.16
C LEU A 407 11.13 -13.84 23.55
N ILE A 408 10.95 -12.55 23.23
CA ILE A 408 9.69 -12.09 22.62
C ILE A 408 9.47 -12.68 21.22
N MET A 409 10.53 -12.96 20.45
CA MET A 409 10.45 -13.66 19.17
C MET A 409 9.95 -15.09 19.33
N ALA A 410 10.40 -15.82 20.36
CA ALA A 410 9.90 -17.16 20.66
C ALA A 410 8.40 -17.15 21.00
N TYR A 411 7.90 -16.11 21.66
CA TYR A 411 6.48 -15.98 22.00
C TYR A 411 5.58 -15.46 20.87
N ARG A 412 6.04 -14.48 20.09
CA ARG A 412 5.20 -13.72 19.13
C ARG A 412 5.71 -13.71 17.71
N GLY A 413 6.87 -14.30 17.43
CA GLY A 413 7.46 -14.36 16.08
C GLY A 413 6.51 -15.00 15.09
N LYS A 414 5.97 -16.18 15.40
CA LYS A 414 4.96 -16.85 14.56
C LYS A 414 3.67 -16.04 14.40
N TYR A 415 3.20 -15.43 15.50
CA TYR A 415 2.01 -14.57 15.47
C TYR A 415 2.21 -13.42 14.46
N HIS A 416 3.31 -12.67 14.56
CA HIS A 416 3.60 -11.59 13.63
C HIS A 416 3.84 -12.08 12.21
N TYR A 417 4.49 -13.23 12.04
CA TYR A 417 4.68 -13.85 10.75
C TYR A 417 3.33 -14.08 10.04
N ASP A 418 2.39 -14.78 10.69
CA ASP A 418 1.09 -15.11 10.09
C ASP A 418 0.30 -13.84 9.71
N TYR A 419 0.31 -12.82 10.57
CA TYR A 419 -0.35 -11.53 10.32
C TYR A 419 0.32 -10.73 9.18
N ILE A 420 1.65 -10.71 9.12
CA ILE A 420 2.37 -10.04 8.02
C ILE A 420 2.12 -10.75 6.69
N VAL A 421 2.07 -12.08 6.68
CA VAL A 421 1.68 -12.86 5.48
C VAL A 421 0.28 -12.46 5.02
N ASP A 422 -0.71 -12.41 5.92
CA ASP A 422 -2.08 -12.01 5.59
C ASP A 422 -2.16 -10.56 5.08
N ALA A 423 -1.37 -9.65 5.68
CA ALA A 423 -1.28 -8.27 5.23
C ALA A 423 -0.68 -8.16 3.83
N ILE A 424 0.46 -8.83 3.57
CA ILE A 424 1.11 -8.88 2.25
C ILE A 424 0.16 -9.48 1.21
N ASP A 425 -0.51 -10.60 1.52
CA ASP A 425 -1.49 -11.21 0.64
C ASP A 425 -2.63 -10.23 0.28
N SER A 426 -3.09 -9.44 1.25
CA SER A 426 -4.14 -8.44 1.00
C SER A 426 -3.65 -7.23 0.18
N LEU A 427 -2.41 -6.79 0.40
CA LEU A 427 -1.78 -5.69 -0.33
C LEU A 427 -1.46 -6.07 -1.78
N LEU A 428 -1.03 -7.31 -2.02
CA LEU A 428 -0.78 -7.88 -3.34
C LEU A 428 -2.07 -8.41 -4.01
N LEU A 429 -3.24 -8.10 -3.44
CA LEU A 429 -4.57 -8.44 -3.95
C LEU A 429 -4.72 -9.93 -4.27
N LYS A 430 -4.24 -10.82 -3.38
CA LYS A 430 -4.18 -12.27 -3.63
C LYS A 430 -5.49 -12.84 -4.17
N ASN A 431 -5.43 -13.45 -5.36
CA ASN A 431 -6.57 -14.08 -6.05
C ASN A 431 -7.74 -13.11 -6.35
N ARG A 432 -7.45 -11.83 -6.58
CA ARG A 432 -8.44 -10.79 -6.91
C ARG A 432 -7.98 -10.01 -8.15
N PRO A 433 -8.88 -9.24 -8.80
CA PRO A 433 -8.46 -8.29 -9.84
C PRO A 433 -7.36 -7.37 -9.32
N GLY A 434 -6.31 -7.21 -10.11
CA GLY A 434 -5.09 -6.48 -9.74
C GLY A 434 -4.05 -7.32 -8.98
N ALA A 435 -4.23 -8.64 -8.87
CA ALA A 435 -3.32 -9.52 -8.16
C ALA A 435 -1.87 -9.46 -8.69
N VAL A 436 -0.94 -9.34 -7.76
CA VAL A 436 0.50 -9.60 -7.97
C VAL A 436 0.88 -10.98 -7.45
N ILE A 437 0.01 -11.61 -6.66
CA ILE A 437 0.25 -12.93 -6.06
C ILE A 437 -1.00 -13.80 -6.19
N THR A 438 -0.79 -15.09 -6.46
CA THR A 438 -1.87 -16.08 -6.45
C THR A 438 -1.46 -17.28 -5.62
N GLN A 439 -2.46 -18.00 -5.12
CA GLN A 439 -2.27 -19.27 -4.45
C GLN A 439 -3.48 -20.16 -4.78
N PRO A 440 -3.29 -21.28 -5.51
CA PRO A 440 -4.36 -22.25 -5.71
C PRO A 440 -4.67 -22.97 -4.38
N HIS A 441 -5.84 -23.60 -4.30
CA HIS A 441 -6.24 -24.32 -3.09
C HIS A 441 -5.18 -25.36 -2.70
N ARG A 442 -4.66 -25.27 -1.47
CA ARG A 442 -3.56 -26.12 -0.94
C ARG A 442 -2.23 -26.04 -1.72
N GLY A 443 -2.08 -25.08 -2.64
CA GLY A 443 -0.84 -24.87 -3.37
C GLY A 443 0.07 -23.81 -2.75
N ARG A 444 1.18 -23.55 -3.43
CA ARG A 444 2.16 -22.53 -3.03
C ARG A 444 1.77 -21.16 -3.59
N ARG A 445 2.23 -20.11 -2.91
CA ARG A 445 2.09 -18.74 -3.41
C ARG A 445 3.06 -18.55 -4.56
N ARG A 446 2.64 -17.88 -5.62
CA ARG A 446 3.50 -17.46 -6.74
C ARG A 446 3.16 -16.05 -7.18
N PHE A 447 4.17 -15.29 -7.59
CA PHE A 447 3.93 -13.98 -8.17
C PHE A 447 3.36 -14.12 -9.59
N VAL A 448 2.36 -13.32 -9.89
CA VAL A 448 1.65 -13.25 -11.17
C VAL A 448 1.43 -11.78 -11.51
N MET A 449 0.92 -11.51 -12.70
CA MET A 449 0.48 -10.18 -13.09
C MET A 449 -0.92 -10.28 -13.67
N ASP A 450 -1.91 -9.98 -12.83
CA ASP A 450 -3.31 -9.93 -13.26
C ASP A 450 -3.54 -8.85 -14.32
N SER A 451 -4.49 -9.08 -15.22
CA SER A 451 -4.78 -8.18 -16.33
C SER A 451 -5.16 -6.76 -15.88
N ALA A 452 -5.86 -6.61 -14.75
CA ALA A 452 -6.23 -5.28 -14.25
C ALA A 452 -5.01 -4.51 -13.71
N LEU A 453 -4.02 -5.19 -13.13
CA LEU A 453 -2.75 -4.57 -12.76
C LEU A 453 -1.96 -4.18 -14.01
N LEU A 454 -1.85 -5.10 -14.98
CA LEU A 454 -1.16 -4.87 -16.23
C LEU A 454 -1.72 -3.66 -16.98
N GLU A 455 -3.05 -3.53 -17.03
CA GLU A 455 -3.76 -2.38 -17.60
C GLU A 455 -3.41 -1.05 -16.90
N VAL A 456 -3.31 -1.03 -15.57
CA VAL A 456 -2.91 0.17 -14.82
C VAL A 456 -1.46 0.54 -15.14
N LEU A 457 -0.55 -0.44 -15.08
CA LEU A 457 0.88 -0.20 -15.26
C LEU A 457 1.25 0.19 -16.70
N VAL A 458 0.60 -0.40 -17.72
CA VAL A 458 0.86 -0.04 -19.12
C VAL A 458 0.41 1.38 -19.42
N GLN A 459 -0.76 1.82 -18.92
CA GLN A 459 -1.23 3.19 -19.10
C GLN A 459 -0.27 4.21 -18.47
N ILE A 460 0.23 3.91 -17.27
CA ILE A 460 1.23 4.75 -16.59
C ILE A 460 2.54 4.78 -17.37
N ALA A 461 2.98 3.63 -17.90
CA ALA A 461 4.25 3.49 -18.62
C ALA A 461 4.26 4.25 -19.95
N LEU A 462 3.11 4.39 -20.61
CA LEU A 462 2.98 5.13 -21.88
C LEU A 462 2.97 6.65 -21.70
N LEU A 463 2.81 7.16 -20.47
CA LEU A 463 2.76 8.60 -20.21
C LEU A 463 4.16 9.21 -20.10
N ARG A 464 4.32 10.43 -20.59
CA ARG A 464 5.55 11.22 -20.51
C ARG A 464 5.23 12.66 -20.11
N PRO A 465 6.03 13.30 -19.25
CA PRO A 465 5.82 14.71 -18.92
C PRO A 465 5.69 15.54 -20.20
N ASN A 466 4.66 16.38 -20.27
CA ASN A 466 4.45 17.19 -21.46
C ASN A 466 5.46 18.34 -21.49
N PRO A 467 6.32 18.47 -22.52
CA PRO A 467 7.30 19.54 -22.61
C PRO A 467 6.66 20.94 -22.69
N ARG A 468 5.39 21.03 -23.08
CA ARG A 468 4.62 22.28 -23.07
C ARG A 468 4.13 22.69 -21.68
N GLY A 469 4.26 21.83 -20.67
CA GLY A 469 3.87 22.09 -19.30
C GLY A 469 2.41 22.56 -19.20
N THR A 470 2.19 23.68 -18.51
CA THR A 470 0.85 24.28 -18.32
C THR A 470 0.23 24.87 -19.58
N LYS A 471 0.97 24.95 -20.69
CA LYS A 471 0.42 25.40 -21.99
C LYS A 471 -0.37 24.31 -22.71
N SER A 472 -0.31 23.06 -22.25
CA SER A 472 -1.18 21.97 -22.70
C SER A 472 -2.29 21.72 -21.68
N ARG A 473 -3.46 21.30 -22.18
CA ARG A 473 -4.55 20.81 -21.33
C ARG A 473 -4.11 19.64 -20.45
N PHE A 474 -3.26 18.77 -20.98
CA PHE A 474 -2.78 17.58 -20.29
C PHE A 474 -1.32 17.73 -19.83
N PRO A 475 -1.01 17.51 -18.54
CA PRO A 475 0.36 17.61 -18.03
C PRO A 475 1.28 16.48 -18.53
N TYR A 476 0.70 15.44 -19.13
CA TYR A 476 1.41 14.34 -19.78
C TYR A 476 0.92 14.18 -21.21
N HIS A 477 1.80 13.67 -22.08
CA HIS A 477 1.46 13.17 -23.42
C HIS A 477 1.75 11.67 -23.47
N THR A 478 1.16 10.97 -24.43
CA THR A 478 1.41 9.53 -24.60
C THR A 478 2.46 9.27 -25.66
N GLU A 479 3.31 8.29 -25.39
CA GLU A 479 4.33 7.79 -26.30
C GLU A 479 4.18 6.27 -26.43
N GLN A 480 4.32 5.74 -27.65
CA GLN A 480 4.31 4.29 -27.87
C GLN A 480 5.56 3.65 -27.29
N LEU A 481 5.46 2.40 -26.86
CA LEU A 481 6.58 1.63 -26.32
C LEU A 481 6.71 0.29 -27.00
N ARG A 482 7.95 -0.17 -27.20
CA ARG A 482 8.16 -1.57 -27.58
C ARG A 482 7.88 -2.50 -26.39
N LEU A 483 7.60 -3.75 -26.68
CA LEU A 483 7.34 -4.75 -25.64
C LEU A 483 8.54 -4.97 -24.70
N ASP A 484 9.75 -5.00 -25.25
CA ASP A 484 10.99 -5.16 -24.47
C ASP A 484 11.29 -3.94 -23.62
N GLU A 485 11.04 -2.72 -24.12
CA GLU A 485 11.13 -1.48 -23.34
C GLU A 485 10.12 -1.46 -22.18
N PHE A 486 8.92 -1.99 -22.40
CA PHE A 486 7.92 -2.11 -21.33
C PHE A 486 8.31 -3.16 -20.29
N MET A 487 8.82 -4.33 -20.69
CA MET A 487 9.39 -5.31 -19.75
C MET A 487 10.56 -4.71 -18.96
N ASP A 488 11.40 -3.90 -19.60
CA ASP A 488 12.48 -3.17 -18.92
C ASP A 488 11.93 -2.14 -17.92
N THR A 489 10.86 -1.44 -18.27
CA THR A 489 10.16 -0.51 -17.38
C THR A 489 9.57 -1.25 -16.17
N LEU A 490 8.88 -2.37 -16.38
CA LEU A 490 8.33 -3.21 -15.30
C LEU A 490 9.43 -3.65 -14.32
N ARG A 491 10.57 -4.07 -14.85
CA ARG A 491 11.72 -4.50 -14.08
C ARG A 491 12.38 -3.35 -13.30
N THR A 492 12.73 -2.26 -13.98
CA THR A 492 13.52 -1.15 -13.39
C THR A 492 12.70 -0.21 -12.52
N ARG A 493 11.41 -0.04 -12.81
CA ARG A 493 10.51 0.84 -12.06
C ARG A 493 9.85 0.13 -10.88
N TYR A 494 9.44 -1.13 -11.07
CA TYR A 494 8.63 -1.86 -10.09
C TYR A 494 9.27 -3.11 -9.52
N GLY A 495 10.34 -3.61 -10.15
CA GLY A 495 10.91 -4.88 -9.74
C GLY A 495 10.16 -6.10 -10.25
N LEU A 496 9.35 -5.95 -11.29
CA LEU A 496 8.58 -7.03 -11.90
C LEU A 496 9.39 -7.65 -13.03
N HIS A 497 9.85 -8.88 -12.82
CA HIS A 497 10.71 -9.61 -13.72
C HIS A 497 9.91 -10.63 -14.53
N VAL A 498 10.02 -10.59 -15.87
CA VAL A 498 9.30 -11.50 -16.79
C VAL A 498 10.29 -12.40 -17.52
N ASP A 499 11.28 -11.81 -18.19
CA ASP A 499 12.22 -12.47 -19.09
C ASP A 499 13.61 -12.70 -18.45
N ARG A 500 13.79 -12.30 -17.18
CA ARG A 500 15.09 -12.34 -16.47
C ARG A 500 14.92 -12.69 -15.01
N LEU A 501 15.86 -13.42 -14.42
CA LEU A 501 15.87 -13.65 -12.97
C LEU A 501 16.30 -12.37 -12.21
N PRO A 502 15.72 -12.11 -11.03
CA PRO A 502 16.24 -11.11 -10.10
C PRO A 502 17.65 -11.44 -9.59
N THR A 503 18.55 -10.45 -9.51
CA THR A 503 19.94 -10.67 -9.08
C THR A 503 20.09 -10.95 -7.58
N ASP A 504 19.39 -10.20 -6.71
CA ASP A 504 19.61 -10.21 -5.26
C ASP A 504 18.44 -10.82 -4.45
N ASP A 505 17.49 -11.48 -5.13
CA ASP A 505 16.29 -12.06 -4.54
C ASP A 505 16.20 -13.57 -4.72
N GLY A 506 17.29 -14.24 -4.38
CA GLY A 506 17.33 -15.68 -4.15
C GLY A 506 17.49 -16.53 -5.42
N PHE A 507 17.90 -15.92 -6.53
CA PHE A 507 18.27 -16.63 -7.74
C PHE A 507 19.78 -16.55 -8.00
N PRO A 508 20.41 -17.64 -8.48
CA PRO A 508 21.73 -17.58 -9.05
C PRO A 508 21.69 -16.95 -10.46
N THR A 509 22.86 -16.81 -11.09
CA THR A 509 22.92 -16.51 -12.52
C THR A 509 22.16 -17.59 -13.32
N ALA A 510 21.28 -17.16 -14.23
CA ALA A 510 20.45 -18.06 -15.01
C ALA A 510 21.29 -18.99 -15.91
N GLY A 511 21.05 -20.30 -15.81
CA GLY A 511 21.59 -21.31 -16.71
C GLY A 511 20.79 -21.44 -18.01
N PHE A 512 21.15 -22.43 -18.83
CA PHE A 512 20.50 -22.67 -20.12
C PHE A 512 19.02 -23.06 -19.97
N GLU A 513 18.69 -23.90 -18.99
CA GLU A 513 17.31 -24.33 -18.73
C GLU A 513 16.44 -23.16 -18.28
N GLU A 514 16.93 -22.32 -17.36
CA GLU A 514 16.19 -21.12 -16.93
C GLU A 514 15.99 -20.14 -18.08
N GLN A 515 16.96 -19.96 -18.96
CA GLN A 515 16.82 -19.09 -20.14
C GLN A 515 15.69 -19.56 -21.08
N ALA A 516 15.55 -20.87 -21.29
CA ALA A 516 14.45 -21.42 -22.08
C ALA A 516 13.08 -21.16 -21.41
N VAL A 517 13.00 -21.34 -20.09
CA VAL A 517 11.79 -21.06 -19.30
C VAL A 517 11.40 -19.58 -19.37
N LEU A 518 12.37 -18.68 -19.26
CA LEU A 518 12.15 -17.23 -19.29
C LEU A 518 11.71 -16.75 -20.69
N ARG A 519 12.22 -17.36 -21.76
CA ARG A 519 11.75 -17.08 -23.13
C ARG A 519 10.28 -17.47 -23.31
N ALA A 520 9.91 -18.67 -22.86
CA ALA A 520 8.51 -19.12 -22.90
C ALA A 520 7.60 -18.21 -22.04
N ASN A 521 8.10 -17.69 -20.91
CA ASN A 521 7.35 -16.73 -20.10
C ASN A 521 7.16 -15.38 -20.80
N ALA A 522 8.16 -14.88 -21.52
CA ALA A 522 8.05 -13.66 -22.31
C ALA A 522 7.04 -13.82 -23.47
N GLU A 523 6.98 -15.00 -24.10
CA GLU A 523 5.93 -15.33 -25.08
C GLU A 523 4.53 -15.32 -24.44
N ALA A 524 4.38 -15.92 -23.26
CA ALA A 524 3.12 -15.89 -22.51
C ALA A 524 2.70 -14.44 -22.13
N PHE A 525 3.66 -13.61 -21.74
CA PHE A 525 3.44 -12.19 -21.48
C PHE A 525 2.97 -11.43 -22.75
N THR A 526 3.57 -11.73 -23.90
CA THR A 526 3.17 -11.16 -25.20
C THR A 526 1.71 -11.50 -25.51
N THR A 527 1.31 -12.75 -25.31
CA THR A 527 -0.08 -13.18 -25.48
C THR A 527 -1.04 -12.41 -24.58
N ARG A 528 -0.70 -12.21 -23.30
CA ARG A 528 -1.53 -11.39 -22.40
C ARG A 528 -1.67 -9.94 -22.84
N MET A 529 -0.59 -9.34 -23.34
CA MET A 529 -0.63 -7.96 -23.88
C MET A 529 -1.58 -7.84 -25.07
N ARG A 530 -1.70 -8.88 -25.91
CA ARG A 530 -2.70 -8.96 -26.98
C ARG A 530 -4.12 -9.08 -26.41
N GLU A 531 -4.32 -9.95 -25.43
CA GLU A 531 -5.64 -10.17 -24.80
C GLU A 531 -6.24 -8.90 -24.18
N ILE A 532 -5.41 -8.06 -23.54
CA ILE A 532 -5.87 -6.80 -22.93
C ILE A 532 -6.06 -5.65 -23.94
N GLY A 533 -5.74 -5.89 -25.23
CA GLY A 533 -5.94 -4.94 -26.32
C GLY A 533 -4.94 -3.79 -26.41
N PHE A 534 -3.77 -3.91 -25.77
CA PHE A 534 -2.71 -2.90 -25.83
C PHE A 534 -1.62 -3.21 -26.86
N TYR A 535 -1.72 -4.36 -27.55
CA TYR A 535 -0.71 -4.83 -28.50
C TYR A 535 -1.37 -5.22 -29.84
N SER A 536 -0.87 -4.67 -30.95
CA SER A 536 -1.31 -5.00 -32.30
C SER A 536 -0.16 -5.54 -33.14
N ASP A 537 -0.37 -6.68 -33.80
CA ASP A 537 0.62 -7.25 -34.73
C ASP A 537 0.52 -6.53 -36.07
N LEU A 538 1.40 -5.55 -36.29
CA LEU A 538 1.47 -4.83 -37.57
C LEU A 538 2.35 -5.53 -38.62
N SER A 539 3.21 -6.50 -38.23
CA SER A 539 3.89 -7.41 -39.18
C SER A 539 4.61 -8.58 -38.46
N ASP A 540 5.06 -9.59 -39.24
CA ASP A 540 5.84 -10.76 -38.79
C ASP A 540 7.24 -10.42 -38.23
N ALA A 541 7.69 -9.16 -38.32
CA ALA A 541 8.97 -8.72 -37.77
C ALA A 541 8.79 -8.20 -36.33
N TYR A 542 9.41 -8.88 -35.35
CA TYR A 542 9.45 -8.53 -33.91
C TYR A 542 9.81 -7.06 -33.63
N LEU A 543 10.53 -6.39 -34.53
CA LEU A 543 10.93 -4.97 -34.42
C LEU A 543 9.81 -3.95 -34.73
N THR A 544 8.65 -4.39 -35.21
CA THR A 544 7.54 -3.50 -35.62
C THR A 544 6.34 -3.53 -34.67
N GLN A 545 6.43 -4.31 -33.60
CA GLN A 545 5.32 -4.53 -32.68
C GLN A 545 5.42 -3.56 -31.49
N VAL A 546 4.44 -2.68 -31.35
CA VAL A 546 4.42 -1.60 -30.36
C VAL A 546 3.16 -1.66 -29.51
N ILE A 547 3.31 -1.26 -28.26
CA ILE A 547 2.22 -1.05 -27.32
C ILE A 547 1.59 0.30 -27.65
N THR A 548 0.31 0.26 -28.02
CA THR A 548 -0.46 1.45 -28.41
C THR A 548 -1.25 1.99 -27.23
N PRO A 549 -1.22 3.31 -26.97
CA PRO A 549 -2.02 3.90 -25.92
C PRO A 549 -3.51 3.86 -26.26
N ARG A 550 -4.35 3.58 -25.25
CA ARG A 550 -5.82 3.70 -25.40
C ARG A 550 -6.27 5.12 -25.72
N PHE A 551 -5.52 6.10 -25.22
CA PHE A 551 -5.75 7.52 -25.48
C PHE A 551 -4.46 8.12 -26.02
N ALA A 552 -4.44 8.47 -27.31
CA ALA A 552 -3.31 9.17 -27.90
C ALA A 552 -3.43 10.66 -27.58
N ILE A 553 -2.69 11.09 -26.56
CA ILE A 553 -2.60 12.47 -26.09
C ILE A 553 -1.37 13.10 -26.73
N ALA A 554 -1.56 14.05 -27.64
CA ALA A 554 -0.48 14.78 -28.27
C ALA A 554 0.09 15.89 -27.36
N MET A 555 1.29 16.38 -27.69
CA MET A 555 1.94 17.44 -26.91
C MET A 555 1.12 18.74 -26.85
N ASP A 556 0.32 19.03 -27.88
CA ASP A 556 -0.57 20.19 -27.91
C ASP A 556 -1.87 20.02 -27.10
N GLY A 557 -2.09 18.83 -26.53
CA GLY A 557 -3.27 18.50 -25.74
C GLY A 557 -4.45 17.99 -26.54
N THR A 558 -4.29 17.78 -27.86
CA THR A 558 -5.27 17.05 -28.66
C THR A 558 -5.31 15.59 -28.21
N VAL A 559 -6.52 15.04 -28.14
CA VAL A 559 -6.74 13.64 -27.76
C VAL A 559 -7.39 12.95 -28.93
N THR A 560 -6.77 11.87 -29.38
CA THR A 560 -7.36 10.93 -30.32
C THR A 560 -7.60 9.62 -29.59
N THR A 561 -8.83 9.14 -29.66
CA THR A 561 -9.17 7.78 -29.27
C THR A 561 -8.94 6.94 -30.52
N ASP A 562 -7.91 6.08 -30.52
CA ASP A 562 -7.79 5.12 -31.62
C ASP A 562 -9.08 4.30 -31.66
N GLY A 563 -9.75 4.40 -32.80
CA GLY A 563 -11.10 3.94 -33.02
C GLY A 563 -11.25 2.44 -32.82
N ARG A 564 -12.28 2.08 -32.06
CA ARG A 564 -13.36 1.38 -32.72
C ARG A 564 -14.29 2.40 -33.36
#